data_AF-A0A950PA57-F1
#
_entry.id   AF-A0A950PA57-F1
#
_cell.length_a   1.000
_cell.length_b   1.000
_cell.length_c   1.000
_cell.angle_alpha   90.00
_cell.angle_beta   90.00
_cell.angle_gamma   90.00
#
_symmetry.space_group_name_H-M   'P 1'
#
loop_
_entity.id
_entity.type
_entity.pdbx_description
1 polymer ?
#
loop_
_entity_poly.entity_id
_entity_poly.type
_entity_poly.pdbx_seq_one_letter_code
_entity_poly.pdbx_strand_id
1 'polypeptide(L)'
;MQLLLALGGMRPLRECLAAMPGHAATRALQAVMASNETALVGAARLVESGLARERTGGIARVREQFDRAVAISPEAAVALYSLGSAATLERATAELVARLDEWQLLGPDLTALDIGCGIGRLEVALASRLRAITGVDVSPGMIAQARER
;
A
#
# COMPACT_ATOMS: atom_id res chain seq x y z
N MET A 1 -3.94 -8.16 -7.72
CA MET A 1 -3.86 -8.46 -6.26
C MET A 1 -4.87 -9.50 -5.78
N GLN A 2 -6.16 -9.40 -6.11
CA GLN A 2 -7.17 -10.38 -5.67
C GLN A 2 -6.83 -11.84 -6.00
N LEU A 3 -6.28 -12.10 -7.20
CA LEU A 3 -5.84 -13.46 -7.58
C LEU A 3 -4.69 -13.97 -6.69
N LEU A 4 -3.75 -13.09 -6.32
CA LEU A 4 -2.65 -13.43 -5.41
C LEU A 4 -3.20 -13.77 -4.01
N LEU A 5 -4.15 -12.98 -3.50
CA LEU A 5 -4.83 -13.24 -2.22
C LEU A 5 -5.63 -14.56 -2.24
N ALA A 6 -6.34 -14.84 -3.34
CA ALA A 6 -7.14 -16.04 -3.50
C ALA A 6 -6.28 -17.31 -3.54
N LEU A 7 -5.16 -17.25 -4.28
CA LEU A 7 -4.23 -18.37 -4.42
C LEU A 7 -3.22 -18.47 -3.27
N GLY A 8 -3.12 -17.44 -2.43
CA GLY A 8 -2.32 -17.44 -1.21
C GLY A 8 -0.81 -17.31 -1.41
N GLY A 9 -0.33 -17.01 -2.62
CA GLY A 9 1.10 -16.83 -2.88
C GLY A 9 1.49 -16.85 -4.35
N MET A 10 2.77 -16.55 -4.63
CA MET A 10 3.25 -16.36 -6.01
C MET A 10 3.41 -17.67 -6.77
N ARG A 11 3.75 -18.77 -6.10
CA ARG A 11 3.90 -20.10 -6.72
C ARG A 11 2.58 -20.58 -7.36
N PRO A 12 1.47 -20.74 -6.63
CA PRO A 12 0.21 -21.17 -7.22
C PRO A 12 -0.33 -20.18 -8.26
N LEU A 13 -0.03 -18.87 -8.12
CA LEU A 13 -0.32 -17.88 -9.17
C LEU A 13 0.42 -18.18 -10.47
N ARG A 14 1.73 -18.44 -10.42
CA ARG A 14 2.53 -18.76 -11.60
C ARG A 14 2.06 -20.06 -12.27
N GLU A 15 1.74 -21.08 -11.49
CA GLU A 15 1.20 -22.36 -11.99
C GLU A 15 -0.14 -22.15 -12.71
N CYS A 16 -1.05 -21.38 -12.11
CA CYS A 16 -2.35 -21.04 -12.69
C CYS A 16 -2.20 -20.29 -14.03
N LEU A 17 -1.31 -19.30 -14.10
CA LEU A 17 -1.07 -18.55 -15.33
C LEU A 17 -0.40 -19.41 -16.42
N ALA A 18 0.51 -20.32 -16.04
CA ALA A 18 1.17 -21.22 -16.97
C ALA A 18 0.20 -22.24 -17.60
N ALA A 19 -0.87 -22.63 -16.89
CA ALA A 19 -1.90 -23.53 -17.40
C ALA A 19 -2.83 -22.89 -18.45
N MET A 20 -2.83 -21.56 -18.60
CA MET A 20 -3.75 -20.82 -19.49
C MET A 20 -3.04 -19.79 -20.41
N PRO A 21 -2.00 -20.18 -21.17
CA PRO A 21 -1.13 -19.24 -21.89
C PRO A 21 -1.80 -18.48 -23.05
N GLY A 22 -2.91 -19.02 -23.58
CA GLY A 22 -3.62 -18.46 -24.74
C GLY A 22 -4.49 -17.23 -24.43
N HIS A 23 -4.85 -16.99 -23.18
CA HIS A 23 -5.77 -15.91 -22.81
C HIS A 23 -5.08 -14.54 -22.72
N ALA A 24 -5.70 -13.52 -23.30
CA ALA A 24 -5.20 -12.14 -23.24
C ALA A 24 -5.03 -11.63 -21.79
N ALA A 25 -5.97 -11.98 -20.91
CA ALA A 25 -5.89 -11.65 -19.48
C ALA A 25 -4.66 -12.28 -18.80
N THR A 26 -4.33 -13.53 -19.11
CA THR A 26 -3.12 -14.21 -18.60
C THR A 26 -1.87 -13.47 -19.03
N ARG A 27 -1.76 -13.09 -20.30
CA ARG A 27 -0.61 -12.33 -20.82
C ARG A 27 -0.47 -10.97 -20.12
N ALA A 28 -1.58 -10.26 -19.92
CA ALA A 28 -1.57 -8.99 -19.20
C ALA A 28 -1.10 -9.15 -17.75
N LEU A 29 -1.57 -10.19 -17.04
CA LEU A 29 -1.13 -10.48 -15.68
C LEU A 29 0.36 -10.86 -15.62
N GLN A 30 0.85 -11.66 -16.56
CA GLN A 30 2.27 -12.00 -16.68
C GLN A 30 3.12 -10.75 -16.93
N ALA A 31 2.67 -9.82 -17.78
CA ALA A 31 3.35 -8.55 -18.01
C ALA A 31 3.40 -7.69 -16.74
N VAL A 32 2.28 -7.55 -16.02
CA VAL A 32 2.26 -6.84 -14.72
C VAL A 32 3.21 -7.47 -13.72
N MET A 33 3.27 -8.81 -13.65
CA MET A 33 4.20 -9.53 -12.78
C MET A 33 5.65 -9.26 -13.14
N ALA A 34 5.99 -9.31 -14.44
CA ALA A 34 7.34 -9.05 -14.91
C ALA A 34 7.77 -7.59 -14.61
N SER A 35 6.90 -6.62 -14.85
CA SER A 35 7.19 -5.20 -14.59
C SER A 35 7.32 -4.85 -13.10
N ASN A 36 6.87 -5.72 -12.19
CA ASN A 36 6.87 -5.47 -10.75
C ASN A 36 7.62 -6.55 -9.97
N GLU A 37 8.48 -7.35 -10.62
CA GLU A 37 9.05 -8.56 -10.02
C GLU A 37 9.68 -8.32 -8.64
N THR A 38 10.52 -7.30 -8.51
CA THR A 38 11.16 -6.93 -7.24
C THR A 38 10.16 -6.44 -6.20
N ALA A 39 9.27 -5.51 -6.59
CA ALA A 39 8.28 -4.92 -5.70
C ALA A 39 7.30 -5.98 -5.15
N LEU A 40 6.92 -6.93 -6.01
CA LEU A 40 5.97 -8.00 -5.69
C LEU A 40 6.48 -8.94 -4.61
N VAL A 41 7.79 -9.06 -4.38
CA VAL A 41 8.34 -9.94 -3.34
C VAL A 41 7.75 -9.58 -1.97
N GLY A 42 7.72 -8.29 -1.63
CA GLY A 42 7.18 -7.80 -0.37
C GLY A 42 5.67 -8.06 -0.24
N ALA A 43 4.91 -7.70 -1.29
CA ALA A 43 3.47 -7.94 -1.32
C ALA A 43 3.10 -9.43 -1.25
N ALA A 44 3.86 -10.29 -1.94
CA ALA A 44 3.69 -11.74 -1.91
C ALA A 44 3.93 -12.30 -0.51
N ARG A 45 5.04 -11.91 0.15
CA ARG A 45 5.31 -12.31 1.54
C ARG A 45 4.21 -11.87 2.50
N LEU A 46 3.64 -10.68 2.27
CA LEU A 46 2.52 -10.20 3.08
C LEU A 46 1.26 -11.06 2.89
N VAL A 47 0.99 -11.51 1.67
CA VAL A 47 -0.11 -12.43 1.37
C VAL A 47 0.14 -13.80 2.00
N GLU A 48 1.34 -14.35 1.83
CA GLU A 48 1.73 -15.68 2.33
C GLU A 48 1.74 -15.74 3.87
N SER A 49 2.09 -14.63 4.54
CA SER A 49 2.01 -14.51 6.00
C SER A 49 0.57 -14.36 6.53
N GLY A 50 -0.42 -14.22 5.66
CA GLY A 50 -1.82 -13.96 6.01
C GLY A 50 -2.07 -12.53 6.49
N LEU A 51 -1.05 -11.67 6.54
CA LEU A 51 -1.17 -10.28 6.97
C LEU A 51 -1.86 -9.40 5.91
N ALA A 52 -2.01 -9.86 4.68
CA ALA A 52 -2.76 -9.12 3.65
C ALA A 52 -4.28 -9.34 3.73
N ARG A 53 -4.77 -10.22 4.61
CA ARG A 53 -6.20 -10.50 4.81
C ARG A 53 -6.83 -9.49 5.77
N GLU A 54 -8.16 -9.53 5.86
CA GLU A 54 -8.94 -8.70 6.77
C GLU A 54 -8.36 -8.74 8.19
N ARG A 55 -8.19 -7.55 8.77
CA ARG A 55 -7.70 -7.37 10.14
C ARG A 55 -8.85 -7.60 11.09
N THR A 56 -8.67 -8.47 12.06
CA THR A 56 -9.72 -8.88 12.99
C THR A 56 -9.21 -8.85 14.43
N GLY A 57 -10.14 -8.70 15.38
CA GLY A 57 -9.83 -8.59 16.81
C GLY A 57 -9.80 -7.14 17.31
N GLY A 58 -9.39 -6.97 18.57
CA GLY A 58 -9.30 -5.65 19.20
C GLY A 58 -8.15 -4.79 18.66
N ILE A 59 -8.14 -3.50 19.02
CA ILE A 59 -7.16 -2.51 18.55
C ILE A 59 -5.70 -2.96 18.77
N ALA A 60 -5.40 -3.59 19.91
CA ALA A 60 -4.05 -4.12 20.19
C ALA A 60 -3.62 -5.19 19.17
N ARG A 61 -4.56 -6.06 18.75
CA ARG A 61 -4.28 -7.08 17.75
C ARG A 61 -4.08 -6.50 16.35
N VAL A 62 -4.89 -5.51 15.99
CA VAL A 62 -4.77 -4.79 14.71
C VAL A 62 -3.43 -4.04 14.64
N ARG A 63 -3.00 -3.43 15.75
CA ARG A 63 -1.67 -2.80 15.88
C ARG A 63 -0.54 -3.77 15.55
N GLU A 64 -0.48 -4.91 16.25
CA GLU A 64 0.55 -5.94 16.01
C GLU A 64 0.56 -6.46 14.56
N GLN A 65 -0.63 -6.54 13.96
CA GLN A 65 -0.79 -6.96 12.57
C GLN A 65 -0.18 -5.94 11.59
N PHE A 66 -0.34 -4.63 11.84
CA PHE A 66 0.31 -3.59 11.05
C PHE A 66 1.82 -3.49 11.31
N ASP A 67 2.26 -3.60 12.57
CA ASP A 67 3.69 -3.60 12.91
C ASP A 67 4.45 -4.73 12.20
N ARG A 68 3.86 -5.93 12.13
CA ARG A 68 4.46 -7.03 11.36
C ARG A 68 4.39 -6.81 9.85
N ALA A 69 3.35 -6.15 9.37
CA ALA A 69 3.17 -5.92 7.93
C ALA A 69 4.18 -4.91 7.38
N VAL A 70 4.34 -3.77 8.07
CA VAL A 70 5.28 -2.72 7.65
C VAL A 70 6.71 -3.22 7.67
N ALA A 71 7.07 -4.10 8.62
CA ALA A 71 8.38 -4.75 8.65
C ALA A 71 8.65 -5.68 7.44
N ILE A 72 7.60 -6.18 6.77
CA ILE A 72 7.74 -7.01 5.56
C ILE A 72 7.86 -6.14 4.31
N SER A 73 6.95 -5.19 4.16
CA SER A 73 6.91 -4.27 3.03
C SER A 73 6.09 -3.03 3.41
N PRO A 74 6.73 -1.88 3.62
CA PRO A 74 6.02 -0.65 3.97
C PRO A 74 4.96 -0.28 2.92
N GLU A 75 5.31 -0.32 1.64
CA GLU A 75 4.43 0.04 0.53
C GLU A 75 3.21 -0.89 0.44
N ALA A 76 3.41 -2.21 0.58
CA ALA A 76 2.31 -3.17 0.52
C ALA A 76 1.46 -3.17 1.79
N ALA A 77 2.04 -2.83 2.94
CA ALA A 77 1.33 -2.73 4.21
C ALA A 77 0.36 -1.55 4.26
N VAL A 78 0.72 -0.42 3.64
CA VAL A 78 -0.16 0.76 3.51
C VAL A 78 -1.26 0.52 2.49
N ALA A 79 -0.89 0.04 1.30
CA ALA A 79 -1.89 -0.28 0.30
C ALA A 79 -1.44 -1.44 -0.56
N LEU A 80 -2.07 -2.59 -0.35
CA LEU A 80 -1.71 -3.82 -1.05
C LEU A 80 -1.87 -3.70 -2.58
N TYR A 81 -2.76 -2.83 -3.08
CA TYR A 81 -2.90 -2.58 -4.53
C TYR A 81 -1.61 -2.03 -5.17
N SER A 82 -0.69 -1.46 -4.38
CA SER A 82 0.61 -0.98 -4.87
C SER A 82 1.49 -2.10 -5.40
N LEU A 83 1.17 -3.36 -5.10
CA LEU A 83 2.02 -4.52 -5.37
C LEU A 83 3.41 -4.40 -4.70
N GLY A 84 3.54 -3.58 -3.65
CA GLY A 84 4.82 -3.24 -3.02
C GLY A 84 5.63 -2.18 -3.77
N SER A 85 5.08 -1.54 -4.80
CA SER A 85 5.77 -0.54 -5.63
C SER A 85 5.60 0.86 -5.06
N ALA A 86 6.72 1.48 -4.65
CA ALA A 86 6.74 2.88 -4.23
C ALA A 86 6.26 3.83 -5.33
N ALA A 87 6.72 3.63 -6.57
CA ALA A 87 6.28 4.42 -7.73
C ALA A 87 4.76 4.35 -7.97
N THR A 88 4.15 3.19 -7.70
CA THR A 88 2.68 3.07 -7.81
C THR A 88 1.97 3.82 -6.71
N LEU A 89 2.49 3.80 -5.48
CA LEU A 89 1.96 4.63 -4.40
C LEU A 89 2.14 6.12 -4.67
N GLU A 90 3.28 6.56 -5.20
CA GLU A 90 3.53 7.96 -5.54
C GLU A 90 2.52 8.46 -6.57
N ARG A 91 2.25 7.70 -7.64
CA ARG A 91 1.20 8.05 -8.62
C ARG A 91 -0.17 8.15 -7.97
N ALA A 92 -0.57 7.15 -7.17
CA ALA A 92 -1.85 7.19 -6.45
C ALA A 92 -1.91 8.35 -5.44
N THR A 93 -0.78 8.73 -4.83
CA THR A 93 -0.68 9.91 -3.94
C THR A 93 -0.90 11.19 -4.73
N ALA A 94 -0.23 11.35 -5.88
CA ALA A 94 -0.40 12.51 -6.73
C ALA A 94 -1.85 12.66 -7.23
N GLU A 95 -2.51 11.56 -7.59
CA GLU A 95 -3.93 11.55 -7.96
C GLU A 95 -4.83 12.05 -6.82
N LEU A 96 -4.57 11.62 -5.59
CA LEU A 96 -5.30 12.10 -4.41
C LEU A 96 -5.06 13.59 -4.17
N VAL A 97 -3.81 14.05 -4.23
CA VAL A 97 -3.47 15.47 -4.07
C VAL A 97 -4.16 16.32 -5.12
N ALA A 98 -4.13 15.91 -6.39
CA ALA A 98 -4.80 16.61 -7.48
C ALA A 98 -6.32 16.70 -7.26
N ARG A 99 -6.93 15.63 -6.74
CA ARG A 99 -8.37 15.63 -6.43
C ARG A 99 -8.72 16.56 -5.27
N LEU A 100 -7.92 16.57 -4.21
CA LEU A 100 -8.10 17.48 -3.08
C LEU A 100 -7.97 18.95 -3.51
N ASP A 101 -7.03 19.23 -4.41
CA ASP A 101 -6.82 20.56 -5.01
C ASP A 101 -8.03 20.98 -5.87
N GLU A 102 -8.52 20.08 -6.75
CA GLU A 102 -9.72 20.29 -7.57
C GLU A 102 -10.96 20.60 -6.72
N TRP A 103 -11.11 19.91 -5.58
CA TRP A 103 -12.17 20.16 -4.61
C TRP A 103 -11.95 21.37 -3.71
N GLN A 104 -10.85 22.10 -3.90
CA GLN A 104 -10.49 23.29 -3.13
C GLN A 104 -10.38 22.98 -1.61
N LEU A 105 -9.87 21.80 -1.27
CA LEU A 105 -9.67 21.34 0.11
C LEU A 105 -8.24 21.57 0.63
N LEU A 106 -7.39 22.23 -0.16
CA LEU A 106 -6.01 22.56 0.18
C LEU A 106 -5.84 24.07 0.28
N GLY A 107 -4.94 24.54 1.13
CA GLY A 107 -4.71 25.96 1.33
C GLY A 107 -3.74 26.26 2.47
N PRO A 108 -2.95 27.34 2.36
CA PRO A 108 -1.87 27.66 3.30
C PRO A 108 -2.33 28.00 4.71
N ASP A 109 -3.62 28.26 4.92
CA ASP A 109 -4.22 28.54 6.23
C ASP A 109 -4.89 27.31 6.87
N LEU A 110 -4.97 26.19 6.15
CA LEU A 110 -5.66 24.98 6.59
C LEU A 110 -4.76 24.09 7.43
N THR A 111 -5.34 23.47 8.46
CA THR A 111 -4.68 22.43 9.24
C THR A 111 -5.44 21.11 9.08
N ALA A 112 -4.70 20.03 8.81
CA ALA A 112 -5.28 18.71 8.57
C ALA A 112 -4.83 17.69 9.62
N LEU A 113 -5.70 16.71 9.85
CA LEU A 113 -5.42 15.48 10.60
C LEU A 113 -5.62 14.31 9.63
N ASP A 114 -4.58 13.50 9.42
CA ASP A 114 -4.67 12.25 8.67
C ASP A 114 -4.75 11.07 9.65
N ILE A 115 -5.84 10.32 9.58
CA ILE A 115 -6.12 9.18 10.47
C ILE A 115 -5.82 7.89 9.71
N GLY A 116 -4.83 7.15 10.20
CA GLY A 116 -4.27 6.00 9.49
C GLY A 116 -3.26 6.44 8.43
N CYS A 117 -2.37 7.38 8.78
CA CYS A 117 -1.38 7.94 7.85
C CYS A 117 -0.40 6.89 7.28
N GLY A 118 -0.32 5.72 7.92
CA GLY A 118 0.59 4.66 7.51
C GLY A 118 2.03 5.14 7.51
N ILE A 119 2.70 5.03 6.35
CA ILE A 119 4.11 5.40 6.18
C ILE A 119 4.33 6.87 5.83
N GLY A 120 3.34 7.75 6.02
CA GLY A 120 3.53 9.20 5.90
C GLY A 120 3.43 9.76 4.47
N ARG A 121 2.87 9.01 3.52
CA ARG A 121 2.93 9.40 2.09
C ARG A 121 2.15 10.68 1.77
N LEU A 122 1.02 10.90 2.45
CA LEU A 122 0.17 12.07 2.22
C LEU A 122 0.74 13.29 2.96
N GLU A 123 1.31 13.10 4.13
CA GLU A 123 1.99 14.14 4.91
C GLU A 123 3.08 14.80 4.08
N VAL A 124 3.98 14.00 3.49
CA VAL A 124 5.05 14.50 2.63
C VAL A 124 4.48 15.25 1.43
N ALA A 125 3.44 14.72 0.79
CA ALA A 125 2.87 15.29 -0.42
C ALA A 125 2.06 16.58 -0.18
N LEU A 126 1.49 16.73 1.03
CA LEU A 126 0.62 17.85 1.40
C LEU A 126 1.31 18.90 2.28
N ALA A 127 2.50 18.62 2.83
CA ALA A 127 3.21 19.50 3.76
C ALA A 127 3.38 20.94 3.24
N SER A 128 3.64 21.13 1.94
CA SER A 128 3.81 22.46 1.33
C SER A 128 2.51 23.13 0.90
N ARG A 129 1.37 22.44 1.01
CA ARG A 129 0.05 22.91 0.56
C ARG A 129 -0.89 23.30 1.69
N LEU A 130 -0.48 23.06 2.93
CA LEU A 130 -1.26 23.27 4.14
C LEU A 130 -0.44 24.08 5.13
N ARG A 131 -1.10 24.73 6.10
CA ARG A 131 -0.43 25.35 7.24
C ARG A 131 0.32 24.32 8.08
N ALA A 132 -0.36 23.20 8.33
CA ALA A 132 0.15 22.08 9.11
C ALA A 132 -0.67 20.82 8.81
N ILE A 133 -0.01 19.67 8.89
CA ILE A 133 -0.66 18.36 8.83
C ILE A 133 -0.10 17.49 9.97
N THR A 134 -0.99 16.79 10.67
CA THR A 134 -0.62 15.81 11.70
C THR A 134 -1.11 14.45 11.26
N GLY A 135 -0.20 13.50 11.07
CA GLY A 135 -0.54 12.10 10.82
C GLY A 135 -0.61 11.30 12.11
N VAL A 136 -1.61 10.44 12.24
CA VAL A 136 -1.72 9.45 13.32
C VAL A 136 -1.92 8.05 12.76
N ASP A 137 -1.28 7.06 13.38
CA ASP A 137 -1.46 5.65 13.07
C ASP A 137 -1.43 4.84 14.36
N VAL A 138 -2.16 3.72 14.37
CA VAL A 138 -2.19 2.80 15.52
C VAL A 138 -0.87 2.05 15.67
N SER A 139 -0.15 1.83 14.57
CA SER A 139 1.11 1.10 14.49
C SER A 139 2.32 2.02 14.73
N PRO A 140 3.08 1.80 15.81
CA PRO A 140 4.36 2.47 15.99
C PRO A 140 5.35 2.21 14.85
N GLY A 141 5.32 1.02 14.24
CA GLY A 141 6.15 0.70 13.08
C GLY A 141 5.83 1.57 11.85
N MET A 142 4.54 1.83 11.60
CA MET A 142 4.11 2.76 10.54
C MET A 142 4.64 4.18 10.81
N ILE A 143 4.47 4.67 12.04
CA ILE A 143 4.96 6.00 12.44
C ILE A 143 6.49 6.11 12.34
N ALA A 144 7.23 5.05 12.69
CA ALA A 144 8.68 5.04 12.52
C ALA A 144 9.06 5.22 11.04
N GLN A 145 8.42 4.48 10.13
CA GLN A 145 8.64 4.63 8.70
C GLN A 145 8.22 6.01 8.17
N ALA A 146 7.13 6.57 8.70
CA ALA A 146 6.65 7.90 8.32
C ALA A 146 7.66 9.00 8.67
N ARG A 147 8.37 8.85 9.79
CA ARG A 147 9.40 9.82 10.23
C ARG A 147 10.70 9.76 9.42
N GLU A 148 10.92 8.68 8.68
CA GLU A 148 12.09 8.52 7.82
C GLU A 148 11.92 9.17 6.44
N ARG A 149 10.70 9.58 6.07
CA ARG A 149 10.41 10.26 4.81
C ARG A 149 10.46 11.78 4.95
#